data_AF-V9KY62-F1
#
_entry.id   AF-V9KY62-F1
#
_cell.length_a   1.000
_cell.length_b   1.000
_cell.length_c   1.000
_cell.angle_alpha   90.00
_cell.angle_beta   90.00
_cell.angle_gamma   90.00
#
_symmetry.space_group_name_H-M   'P 1'
#
loop_
_entity.id
_entity.type
_entity.pdbx_description
1 polymer ?
#
loop_
_entity_poly.entity_id
_entity_poly.type
_entity_poly.pdbx_seq_one_letter_code
_entity_poly.pdbx_strand_id
1 'polypeptide(L)'
;QHDECHGQQKLSFRQSMMDLQNKLQDVQAERDNLVDVRLKESQDHGELINKLHTAVQDLETVNRMQDETVRDANCQIEQLRKKAQVFDGVLNEIRQSLMGYEENTGKKVYEHENICNIHVQNMGTAVGKVLRDLEGDIACLKARICPMEDQLNSLKSETNSKTEYLLKQQHEREQAKNQASMYTQQIAELESTVSHLRCDLREVKKIQDNRSEDMNRQIEQFQCEIFEVKRERDELRKEIDTQNNLVQQLRIDYCNVEENLKIEKDKNQQLRDRGTSNCINVENMKRELDSKNMEIHRLDCHLNTLKEECQHQLECQLAAEKKRNEAQEKITSLLSEHERFNEQHCKMVEELSRKKQQLEKAEACITQMKEKEKCSEAETCDKNKLQMELEEKIRQIHKMKVAEESICDQFEEAISRLQKIQLENESLKNELYEKTKMLSVL
;
A
#
# COMPACT_ATOMS: atom_id res chain seq x y z
N GLN A 1 -192.13 -42.93 196.10
CA GLN A 1 -192.17 -43.53 194.74
C GLN A 1 -191.71 -42.50 193.71
N HIS A 2 -190.46 -42.03 193.76
CA HIS A 2 -189.94 -41.11 192.74
C HIS A 2 -188.45 -41.32 192.40
N ASP A 3 -187.65 -41.87 193.32
CA ASP A 3 -186.20 -42.00 193.14
C ASP A 3 -185.76 -43.13 192.18
N GLU A 4 -186.43 -44.28 192.16
CA GLU A 4 -186.02 -45.44 191.33
C GLU A 4 -185.99 -45.12 189.82
N CYS A 5 -186.90 -44.26 189.34
CA CYS A 5 -186.96 -43.86 187.93
C CYS A 5 -185.73 -43.03 187.51
N HIS A 6 -185.11 -42.29 188.44
CA HIS A 6 -184.02 -41.36 188.13
C HIS A 6 -182.65 -42.04 187.99
N GLY A 7 -182.45 -43.23 188.56
CA GLY A 7 -181.20 -43.99 188.42
C GLY A 7 -180.96 -44.50 186.99
N GLN A 8 -182.01 -44.97 186.33
CA GLN A 8 -181.88 -45.75 185.09
C GLN A 8 -181.59 -44.88 183.85
N GLN A 9 -182.19 -43.68 183.76
CA GLN A 9 -181.82 -42.68 182.74
C GLN A 9 -180.38 -42.17 182.87
N LYS A 10 -179.88 -42.07 184.11
CA LYS A 10 -178.51 -41.62 184.41
C LYS A 10 -177.45 -42.66 183.99
N LEU A 11 -177.82 -43.94 183.93
CA LEU A 11 -176.98 -45.03 183.43
C LEU A 11 -176.94 -45.05 181.89
N SER A 12 -178.08 -44.95 181.19
CA SER A 12 -178.07 -44.96 179.71
C SER A 12 -177.32 -43.76 179.13
N PHE A 13 -177.49 -42.57 179.71
CA PHE A 13 -176.75 -41.38 179.27
C PHE A 13 -175.23 -41.50 179.50
N ARG A 14 -174.80 -42.17 180.58
CA ARG A 14 -173.38 -42.50 180.80
C ARG A 14 -172.86 -43.49 179.76
N GLN A 15 -173.64 -44.50 179.38
CA GLN A 15 -173.22 -45.48 178.38
C GLN A 15 -172.98 -44.82 177.02
N SER A 16 -173.96 -44.05 176.50
CA SER A 16 -173.81 -43.36 175.22
C SER A 16 -172.70 -42.30 175.21
N MET A 17 -172.42 -41.66 176.35
CA MET A 17 -171.26 -40.77 176.50
C MET A 17 -169.93 -41.53 176.39
N MET A 18 -169.85 -42.72 176.99
CA MET A 18 -168.67 -43.60 176.92
C MET A 18 -168.44 -44.13 175.50
N ASP A 19 -169.51 -44.55 174.81
CA ASP A 19 -169.44 -45.02 173.42
C ASP A 19 -169.02 -43.90 172.45
N LEU A 20 -169.48 -42.65 172.69
CA LEU A 20 -169.02 -41.46 171.95
C LEU A 20 -167.56 -41.10 172.26
N GLN A 21 -167.12 -41.26 173.52
CA GLN A 21 -165.76 -40.97 173.94
C GLN A 21 -164.76 -41.98 173.36
N ASN A 22 -165.11 -43.28 173.33
CA ASN A 22 -164.35 -44.31 172.64
C ASN A 22 -164.23 -44.00 171.15
N LYS A 23 -165.35 -43.76 170.44
CA LYS A 23 -165.34 -43.40 169.01
C LYS A 23 -164.52 -42.14 168.71
N LEU A 24 -164.49 -41.17 169.62
CA LEU A 24 -163.64 -39.99 169.48
C LEU A 24 -162.15 -40.34 169.62
N GLN A 25 -161.79 -41.27 170.52
CA GLN A 25 -160.42 -41.79 170.63
C GLN A 25 -160.04 -42.66 169.42
N ASP A 26 -160.93 -43.51 168.93
CA ASP A 26 -160.72 -44.33 167.73
C ASP A 26 -160.43 -43.43 166.50
N VAL A 27 -161.29 -42.43 166.26
CA VAL A 27 -161.11 -41.45 165.16
C VAL A 27 -159.87 -40.57 165.35
N GLN A 28 -159.47 -40.27 166.60
CA GLN A 28 -158.21 -39.57 166.87
C GLN A 28 -157.00 -40.47 166.53
N ALA A 29 -157.01 -41.74 166.93
CA ALA A 29 -155.97 -42.70 166.61
C ALA A 29 -155.88 -42.99 165.09
N GLU A 30 -157.00 -43.13 164.39
CA GLU A 30 -157.03 -43.23 162.93
C GLU A 30 -156.46 -41.97 162.26
N ARG A 31 -156.81 -40.77 162.76
CA ARG A 31 -156.31 -39.48 162.26
C ARG A 31 -154.81 -39.34 162.49
N ASP A 32 -154.29 -39.75 163.64
CA ASP A 32 -152.87 -39.71 163.98
C ASP A 32 -152.07 -40.72 163.14
N ASN A 33 -152.53 -41.97 163.03
CA ASN A 33 -151.97 -42.98 162.12
C ASN A 33 -151.94 -42.49 160.66
N LEU A 34 -153.00 -41.82 160.19
CA LEU A 34 -153.07 -41.24 158.84
C LEU A 34 -152.16 -40.02 158.63
N VAL A 35 -151.74 -39.34 159.71
CA VAL A 35 -150.70 -38.31 159.65
C VAL A 35 -149.33 -38.97 159.53
N ASP A 36 -149.02 -39.98 160.35
CA ASP A 36 -147.73 -40.68 160.32
C ASP A 36 -147.51 -41.44 159.01
N VAL A 37 -148.53 -42.12 158.47
CA VAL A 37 -148.47 -42.76 157.14
C VAL A 37 -148.15 -41.74 156.06
N ARG A 38 -148.85 -40.60 156.01
CA ARG A 38 -148.60 -39.57 154.98
C ARG A 38 -147.27 -38.83 155.17
N LEU A 39 -146.79 -38.69 156.41
CA LEU A 39 -145.45 -38.18 156.68
C LEU A 39 -144.39 -39.14 156.12
N LYS A 40 -144.58 -40.45 156.34
CA LYS A 40 -143.67 -41.50 155.83
C LYS A 40 -143.72 -41.61 154.31
N GLU A 41 -144.90 -41.62 153.69
CA GLU A 41 -145.08 -41.53 152.24
C GLU A 41 -144.38 -40.29 151.66
N SER A 42 -144.53 -39.13 152.29
CA SER A 42 -143.86 -37.90 151.87
C SER A 42 -142.33 -37.98 151.98
N GLN A 43 -141.79 -38.63 153.02
CA GLN A 43 -140.35 -38.87 153.12
C GLN A 43 -139.89 -39.85 152.04
N ASP A 44 -140.59 -40.97 151.83
CA ASP A 44 -140.19 -41.99 150.86
C ASP A 44 -140.29 -41.48 149.42
N HIS A 45 -141.25 -40.61 149.12
CA HIS A 45 -141.30 -39.84 147.88
C HIS A 45 -140.13 -38.85 147.75
N GLY A 46 -139.77 -38.12 148.82
CA GLY A 46 -138.60 -37.22 148.82
C GLY A 46 -137.29 -37.97 148.58
N GLU A 47 -137.11 -39.12 149.23
CA GLU A 47 -135.96 -40.00 149.00
C GLU A 47 -135.95 -40.58 147.57
N LEU A 48 -137.11 -40.96 147.01
CA LEU A 48 -137.21 -41.43 145.63
C LEU A 48 -136.88 -40.33 144.63
N ILE A 49 -137.34 -39.10 144.84
CA ILE A 49 -137.02 -37.92 144.02
C ILE A 49 -135.51 -37.66 144.05
N ASN A 50 -134.87 -37.72 145.21
CA ASN A 50 -133.42 -37.57 145.33
C ASN A 50 -132.67 -38.68 144.59
N LYS A 51 -133.06 -39.95 144.77
CA LYS A 51 -132.48 -41.12 144.07
C LYS A 51 -132.62 -40.99 142.54
N LEU A 52 -133.76 -40.52 142.05
CA LEU A 52 -133.99 -40.22 140.63
C LEU A 52 -133.12 -39.06 140.13
N HIS A 53 -132.96 -37.99 140.92
CA HIS A 53 -132.13 -36.86 140.52
C HIS A 53 -130.64 -37.22 140.42
N THR A 54 -130.11 -37.99 141.37
CA THR A 54 -128.75 -38.55 141.28
C THR A 54 -128.61 -39.43 140.04
N ALA A 55 -129.54 -40.36 139.80
CA ALA A 55 -129.48 -41.25 138.64
C ALA A 55 -129.51 -40.49 137.30
N VAL A 56 -130.25 -39.37 137.21
CA VAL A 56 -130.24 -38.49 136.03
C VAL A 56 -128.89 -37.79 135.87
N GLN A 57 -128.31 -37.25 136.95
CA GLN A 57 -126.97 -36.63 136.91
C GLN A 57 -125.88 -37.63 136.50
N ASP A 58 -125.92 -38.86 137.02
CA ASP A 58 -125.00 -39.94 136.66
C ASP A 58 -125.13 -40.28 135.16
N LEU A 59 -126.37 -40.50 134.68
CA LEU A 59 -126.64 -40.75 133.25
C LEU A 59 -126.17 -39.60 132.35
N GLU A 60 -126.34 -38.34 132.78
CA GLU A 60 -125.79 -37.18 132.06
C GLU A 60 -124.25 -37.18 132.01
N THR A 61 -123.56 -37.54 133.09
CA THR A 61 -122.08 -37.63 133.08
C THR A 61 -121.60 -38.73 132.13
N VAL A 62 -122.23 -39.90 132.18
CA VAL A 62 -121.92 -41.02 131.29
C VAL A 62 -122.20 -40.64 129.83
N ASN A 63 -123.32 -39.97 129.53
CA ASN A 63 -123.61 -39.52 128.17
C ASN A 63 -122.56 -38.51 127.67
N ARG A 64 -122.16 -37.53 128.49
CA ARG A 64 -121.10 -36.57 128.13
C ARG A 64 -119.75 -37.27 127.84
N MET A 65 -119.37 -38.26 128.65
CA MET A 65 -118.16 -39.06 128.42
C MET A 65 -118.25 -39.93 127.16
N GLN A 66 -119.44 -40.48 126.87
CA GLN A 66 -119.71 -41.22 125.65
C GLN A 66 -119.65 -40.32 124.40
N ASP A 67 -120.25 -39.13 124.44
CA ASP A 67 -120.20 -38.14 123.36
C ASP A 67 -118.76 -37.72 123.04
N GLU A 68 -117.92 -37.54 124.07
CA GLU A 68 -116.50 -37.21 123.92
C GLU A 68 -115.69 -38.38 123.34
N THR A 69 -115.91 -39.60 123.83
CA THR A 69 -115.30 -40.83 123.29
C THR A 69 -115.66 -41.04 121.81
N VAL A 70 -116.93 -40.79 121.45
CA VAL A 70 -117.43 -40.86 120.06
C VAL A 70 -116.83 -39.74 119.20
N ARG A 71 -116.64 -38.53 119.75
CA ARG A 71 -115.99 -37.41 119.06
C ARG A 71 -114.53 -37.72 118.70
N ASP A 72 -113.78 -38.28 119.64
CA ASP A 72 -112.38 -38.66 119.43
C ASP A 72 -112.23 -39.84 118.46
N ALA A 73 -113.10 -40.85 118.56
CA ALA A 73 -113.14 -41.95 117.60
C ALA A 73 -113.43 -41.45 116.18
N ASN A 74 -114.39 -40.52 116.00
CA ASN A 74 -114.67 -39.90 114.71
C ASN A 74 -113.48 -39.06 114.20
N CYS A 75 -112.77 -38.34 115.08
CA CYS A 75 -111.55 -37.62 114.71
C CYS A 75 -110.47 -38.56 114.18
N GLN A 76 -110.25 -39.71 114.84
CA GLN A 76 -109.29 -40.74 114.38
C GLN A 76 -109.70 -41.36 113.04
N ILE A 77 -110.98 -41.70 112.86
CA ILE A 77 -111.53 -42.20 111.58
C ILE A 77 -111.27 -41.20 110.45
N GLU A 78 -111.48 -39.91 110.69
CA GLU A 78 -111.27 -38.87 109.68
C GLU A 78 -109.79 -38.62 109.35
N GLN A 79 -108.88 -38.80 110.32
CA GLN A 79 -107.44 -38.82 110.07
C GLN A 79 -107.01 -40.06 109.24
N LEU A 80 -107.61 -41.23 109.48
CA LEU A 80 -107.35 -42.45 108.73
C LEU A 80 -107.87 -42.35 107.28
N ARG A 81 -109.06 -41.77 107.07
CA ARG A 81 -109.60 -41.48 105.72
C ARG A 81 -108.66 -40.59 104.91
N LYS A 82 -108.13 -39.51 105.51
CA LYS A 82 -107.18 -38.62 104.83
C LYS A 82 -105.88 -39.33 104.45
N LYS A 83 -105.37 -40.24 105.29
CA LYS A 83 -104.21 -41.09 104.95
C LYS A 83 -104.52 -42.07 103.82
N ALA A 84 -105.69 -42.71 103.84
CA ALA A 84 -106.13 -43.60 102.77
C ALA A 84 -106.23 -42.86 101.43
N GLN A 85 -106.87 -41.68 101.40
CA GLN A 85 -106.98 -40.85 100.21
C GLN A 85 -105.62 -40.44 99.61
N VAL A 86 -104.62 -40.15 100.46
CA VAL A 86 -103.24 -39.88 100.00
C VAL A 86 -102.59 -41.13 99.39
N PHE A 87 -102.77 -42.31 100.00
CA PHE A 87 -102.27 -43.56 99.42
C PHE A 87 -102.97 -43.89 98.09
N ASP A 88 -104.28 -43.73 97.97
CA ASP A 88 -105.02 -43.92 96.72
C ASP A 88 -104.54 -42.97 95.60
N GLY A 89 -104.18 -41.74 95.95
CA GLY A 89 -103.54 -40.78 95.03
C GLY A 89 -102.22 -41.32 94.47
N VAL A 90 -101.28 -41.68 95.35
CA VAL A 90 -99.96 -42.24 94.96
C VAL A 90 -100.12 -43.53 94.15
N LEU A 91 -101.07 -44.40 94.51
CA LEU A 91 -101.33 -45.63 93.75
C LEU A 91 -101.84 -45.32 92.33
N ASN A 92 -102.65 -44.27 92.16
CA ASN A 92 -103.13 -43.87 90.84
C ASN A 92 -102.04 -43.17 90.01
N GLU A 93 -101.13 -42.39 90.60
CA GLU A 93 -99.94 -41.86 89.92
C GLU A 93 -99.04 -43.00 89.40
N ILE A 94 -98.84 -44.05 90.20
CA ILE A 94 -98.10 -45.24 89.76
C ILE A 94 -98.84 -45.96 88.63
N ARG A 95 -100.16 -46.14 88.70
CA ARG A 95 -100.95 -46.73 87.60
C ARG A 95 -100.83 -45.93 86.30
N GLN A 96 -100.94 -44.60 86.37
CA GLN A 96 -100.76 -43.73 85.20
C GLN A 96 -99.35 -43.82 84.61
N SER A 97 -98.32 -43.87 85.47
CA SER A 97 -96.92 -44.01 85.05
C SER A 97 -96.65 -45.35 84.36
N LEU A 98 -97.22 -46.44 84.88
CA LEU A 98 -97.13 -47.78 84.26
C LEU A 98 -97.92 -47.84 82.94
N MET A 99 -99.09 -47.21 82.88
CA MET A 99 -99.92 -47.13 81.67
C MET A 99 -99.17 -46.40 80.55
N GLY A 100 -98.59 -45.23 80.85
CA GLY A 100 -97.74 -44.50 79.92
C GLY A 100 -96.52 -45.29 79.45
N TYR A 101 -95.97 -46.20 80.27
CA TYR A 101 -94.92 -47.11 79.81
C TYR A 101 -95.44 -48.16 78.81
N GLU A 102 -96.56 -48.84 79.11
CA GLU A 102 -97.16 -49.84 78.19
C GLU A 102 -97.58 -49.19 76.86
N GLU A 103 -98.10 -47.95 76.89
CA GLU A 103 -98.43 -47.16 75.70
C GLU A 103 -97.19 -46.74 74.88
N ASN A 104 -96.15 -46.19 75.51
CA ASN A 104 -94.97 -45.69 74.80
C ASN A 104 -94.06 -46.81 74.26
N THR A 105 -94.07 -48.01 74.86
CA THR A 105 -93.16 -49.11 74.49
C THR A 105 -93.86 -50.30 73.82
N GLY A 106 -95.18 -50.43 73.96
CA GLY A 106 -95.91 -51.65 73.62
C GLY A 106 -95.57 -52.86 74.51
N LYS A 107 -94.70 -52.72 75.51
CA LYS A 107 -94.27 -53.81 76.41
C LYS A 107 -95.29 -53.96 77.55
N LYS A 108 -95.94 -55.12 77.61
CA LYS A 108 -96.85 -55.52 78.70
C LYS A 108 -96.19 -55.44 80.08
N VAL A 109 -96.67 -54.54 80.93
CA VAL A 109 -96.16 -54.33 82.30
C VAL A 109 -96.52 -55.50 83.22
N TYR A 110 -97.73 -56.02 83.10
CA TYR A 110 -98.21 -57.17 83.85
C TYR A 110 -99.11 -58.04 82.96
N GLU A 111 -99.05 -59.36 83.13
CA GLU A 111 -99.60 -60.31 82.15
C GLU A 111 -101.01 -60.79 82.49
N HIS A 112 -101.45 -60.66 83.74
CA HIS A 112 -102.71 -61.25 84.23
C HIS A 112 -103.77 -60.20 84.63
N GLU A 113 -103.41 -58.92 84.72
CA GLU A 113 -104.28 -57.83 85.14
C GLU A 113 -104.09 -56.62 84.20
N ASN A 114 -105.16 -55.86 83.96
CA ASN A 114 -105.07 -54.58 83.26
C ASN A 114 -104.59 -53.49 84.23
N ILE A 115 -103.67 -52.61 83.80
CA ILE A 115 -103.02 -51.59 84.65
C ILE A 115 -104.05 -50.70 85.38
N CYS A 116 -105.19 -50.38 84.76
CA CYS A 116 -106.26 -49.61 85.41
C CYS A 116 -106.75 -50.25 86.72
N ASN A 117 -106.74 -51.59 86.79
CA ASN A 117 -107.31 -52.39 87.87
C ASN A 117 -106.24 -53.21 88.63
N ILE A 118 -104.95 -52.99 88.35
CA ILE A 118 -103.87 -53.80 88.93
C ILE A 118 -103.90 -53.75 90.47
N HIS A 119 -103.80 -54.92 91.09
CA HIS A 119 -103.87 -55.05 92.53
C HIS A 119 -102.61 -54.48 93.21
N VAL A 120 -102.76 -53.88 94.39
CA VAL A 120 -101.69 -53.11 95.06
C VAL A 120 -100.45 -53.97 95.35
N GLN A 121 -100.65 -55.25 95.68
CA GLN A 121 -99.54 -56.20 95.89
C GLN A 121 -98.75 -56.50 94.60
N ASN A 122 -99.40 -56.43 93.43
CA ASN A 122 -98.79 -56.67 92.12
C ASN A 122 -98.05 -55.45 91.57
N MET A 123 -98.36 -54.24 92.05
CA MET A 123 -97.76 -52.98 91.55
C MET A 123 -96.24 -52.92 91.78
N GLY A 124 -95.72 -53.49 92.87
CA GLY A 124 -94.27 -53.61 93.08
C GLY A 124 -93.59 -54.50 92.03
N THR A 125 -94.21 -55.61 91.67
CA THR A 125 -93.73 -56.52 90.61
C THR A 125 -93.77 -55.87 89.24
N ALA A 126 -94.83 -55.11 88.95
CA ALA A 126 -95.01 -54.33 87.73
C ALA A 126 -93.93 -53.26 87.55
N VAL A 127 -93.72 -52.39 88.56
CA VAL A 127 -92.61 -51.40 88.56
C VAL A 127 -91.25 -52.10 88.43
N GLY A 128 -91.05 -53.22 89.14
CA GLY A 128 -89.83 -54.02 89.05
C GLY A 128 -89.58 -54.63 87.66
N LYS A 129 -90.62 -54.90 86.86
CA LYS A 129 -90.47 -55.32 85.45
C LYS A 129 -89.99 -54.15 84.59
N VAL A 130 -90.68 -53.00 84.68
CA VAL A 130 -90.33 -51.78 83.94
C VAL A 130 -88.87 -51.36 84.17
N LEU A 131 -88.40 -51.41 85.41
CA LEU A 131 -87.00 -51.09 85.73
C LEU A 131 -86.01 -52.04 85.03
N ARG A 132 -86.25 -53.36 85.07
CA ARG A 132 -85.37 -54.35 84.39
C ARG A 132 -85.41 -54.23 82.86
N ASP A 133 -86.57 -53.94 82.29
CA ASP A 133 -86.72 -53.71 80.86
C ASP A 133 -85.91 -52.47 80.42
N LEU A 134 -85.96 -51.39 81.21
CA LEU A 134 -85.16 -50.17 80.98
C LEU A 134 -83.66 -50.39 81.20
N GLU A 135 -83.25 -51.16 82.22
CA GLU A 135 -81.86 -51.59 82.42
C GLU A 135 -81.35 -52.40 81.22
N GLY A 136 -82.18 -53.28 80.66
CA GLY A 136 -81.89 -54.05 79.45
C GLY A 136 -81.78 -53.19 78.20
N ASP A 137 -82.71 -52.24 77.99
CA ASP A 137 -82.66 -51.29 76.88
C ASP A 137 -81.40 -50.38 76.98
N ILE A 138 -81.03 -49.93 78.19
CA ILE A 138 -79.80 -49.18 78.45
C ILE A 138 -78.55 -50.03 78.16
N ALA A 139 -78.54 -51.30 78.56
CA ALA A 139 -77.43 -52.21 78.27
C ALA A 139 -77.28 -52.46 76.76
N CYS A 140 -78.40 -52.63 76.04
CA CYS A 140 -78.41 -52.77 74.58
C CYS A 140 -77.88 -51.50 73.88
N LEU A 141 -78.32 -50.31 74.32
CA LEU A 141 -77.83 -49.05 73.78
C LEU A 141 -76.32 -48.86 74.03
N LYS A 142 -75.82 -49.14 75.24
CA LYS A 142 -74.39 -49.12 75.54
C LYS A 142 -73.60 -50.09 74.65
N ALA A 143 -74.06 -51.33 74.53
CA ALA A 143 -73.43 -52.34 73.67
C ALA A 143 -73.40 -51.96 72.18
N ARG A 144 -74.32 -51.09 71.73
CA ARG A 144 -74.31 -50.52 70.37
C ARG A 144 -73.44 -49.25 70.24
N ILE A 145 -73.29 -48.47 71.31
CA ILE A 145 -72.49 -47.24 71.32
C ILE A 145 -70.99 -47.54 71.30
N CYS A 146 -70.49 -48.43 72.17
CA CYS A 146 -69.04 -48.73 72.23
C CYS A 146 -68.40 -49.06 70.86
N PRO A 147 -68.95 -49.97 70.03
CA PRO A 147 -68.35 -50.25 68.71
C PRO A 147 -68.49 -49.09 67.71
N MET A 148 -69.43 -48.15 67.91
CA MET A 148 -69.50 -46.92 67.12
C MET A 148 -68.42 -45.92 67.54
N GLU A 149 -68.10 -45.86 68.84
CA GLU A 149 -66.97 -45.07 69.37
C GLU A 149 -65.62 -45.63 68.88
N ASP A 150 -65.45 -46.95 68.87
CA ASP A 150 -64.26 -47.61 68.29
C ASP A 150 -64.12 -47.33 66.78
N GLN A 151 -65.22 -47.43 66.01
CA GLN A 151 -65.23 -47.09 64.59
C GLN A 151 -64.90 -45.61 64.35
N LEU A 152 -65.43 -44.69 65.16
CA LEU A 152 -65.13 -43.26 65.07
C LEU A 152 -63.66 -42.96 65.40
N ASN A 153 -63.10 -43.61 66.42
CA ASN A 153 -61.69 -43.49 66.78
C ASN A 153 -60.77 -44.05 65.68
N SER A 154 -61.15 -45.18 65.07
CA SER A 154 -60.44 -45.78 63.92
C SER A 154 -60.45 -44.83 62.71
N LEU A 155 -61.63 -44.34 62.29
CA LEU A 155 -61.77 -43.38 61.18
C LEU A 155 -61.02 -42.06 61.43
N LYS A 156 -60.99 -41.58 62.68
CA LYS A 156 -60.21 -40.40 63.08
C LYS A 156 -58.70 -40.65 62.97
N SER A 157 -58.23 -41.82 63.37
CA SER A 157 -56.83 -42.24 63.22
C SER A 157 -56.42 -42.37 61.75
N GLU A 158 -57.25 -43.01 60.93
CA GLU A 158 -57.03 -43.10 59.47
C GLU A 158 -57.01 -41.72 58.81
N THR A 159 -57.95 -40.84 59.16
CA THR A 159 -58.02 -39.47 58.64
C THR A 159 -56.79 -38.64 59.01
N ASN A 160 -56.30 -38.77 60.26
CA ASN A 160 -55.06 -38.11 60.69
C ASN A 160 -53.85 -38.63 59.90
N SER A 161 -53.66 -39.97 59.84
CA SER A 161 -52.57 -40.61 59.09
C SER A 161 -52.55 -40.22 57.61
N LYS A 162 -53.73 -40.19 56.98
CA LYS A 162 -53.91 -39.74 55.59
C LYS A 162 -53.59 -38.25 55.40
N THR A 163 -53.89 -37.42 56.39
CA THR A 163 -53.55 -35.99 56.40
C THR A 163 -52.04 -35.78 56.54
N GLU A 164 -51.38 -36.49 57.46
CA GLU A 164 -49.92 -36.48 57.61
C GLU A 164 -49.21 -36.95 56.34
N TYR A 165 -49.69 -38.02 55.71
CA TYR A 165 -49.17 -38.51 54.43
C TYR A 165 -49.27 -37.46 53.31
N LEU A 166 -50.43 -36.79 53.18
CA LEU A 166 -50.63 -35.73 52.18
C LEU A 166 -49.74 -34.50 52.46
N LEU A 167 -49.57 -34.11 53.72
CA LEU A 167 -48.66 -33.03 54.12
C LEU A 167 -47.20 -33.39 53.79
N LYS A 168 -46.76 -34.61 54.07
CA LYS A 168 -45.42 -35.11 53.73
C LYS A 168 -45.19 -35.13 52.22
N GLN A 169 -46.16 -35.63 51.45
CA GLN A 169 -46.09 -35.65 49.99
C GLN A 169 -46.01 -34.23 49.39
N GLN A 170 -46.74 -33.26 49.94
CA GLN A 170 -46.63 -31.85 49.50
C GLN A 170 -45.27 -31.25 49.87
N HIS A 171 -44.72 -31.56 51.04
CA HIS A 171 -43.39 -31.10 51.44
C HIS A 171 -42.29 -31.67 50.53
N GLU A 172 -42.32 -32.98 50.23
CA GLU A 172 -41.41 -33.63 49.28
C GLU A 172 -41.54 -33.03 47.86
N ARG A 173 -42.77 -32.75 47.41
CA ARG A 173 -43.03 -32.11 46.12
C ARG A 173 -42.46 -30.68 46.04
N GLU A 174 -42.62 -29.88 47.09
CA GLU A 174 -42.13 -28.51 47.11
C GLU A 174 -40.59 -28.46 47.28
N GLN A 175 -39.98 -29.40 48.02
CA GLN A 175 -38.53 -29.59 48.01
C GLN A 175 -38.00 -29.90 46.60
N ALA A 176 -38.61 -30.84 45.89
CA ALA A 176 -38.21 -31.19 44.52
C ALA A 176 -38.38 -30.01 43.55
N LYS A 177 -39.45 -29.22 43.69
CA LYS A 177 -39.69 -28.00 42.91
C LYS A 177 -38.64 -26.91 43.20
N ASN A 178 -38.24 -26.73 44.46
CA ASN A 178 -37.18 -25.79 44.82
C ASN A 178 -35.81 -26.23 44.28
N GLN A 179 -35.47 -27.52 44.36
CA GLN A 179 -34.26 -28.07 43.74
C GLN A 179 -34.26 -27.85 42.22
N ALA A 180 -35.37 -28.17 41.54
CA ALA A 180 -35.52 -27.92 40.10
C ALA A 180 -35.33 -26.44 39.75
N SER A 181 -35.87 -25.52 40.55
CA SER A 181 -35.69 -24.07 40.36
C SER A 181 -34.22 -23.64 40.51
N MET A 182 -33.48 -24.18 41.48
CA MET A 182 -32.04 -23.89 41.62
C MET A 182 -31.24 -24.39 40.41
N TYR A 183 -31.51 -25.62 39.95
CA TYR A 183 -30.83 -26.16 38.77
C TYR A 183 -31.18 -25.37 37.49
N THR A 184 -32.43 -24.92 37.32
CA THR A 184 -32.81 -24.04 36.21
C THR A 184 -32.07 -22.70 36.26
N GLN A 185 -31.91 -22.10 37.44
CA GLN A 185 -31.11 -20.87 37.59
C GLN A 185 -29.63 -21.11 37.24
N GLN A 186 -29.01 -22.18 37.75
CA GLN A 186 -27.62 -22.54 37.45
C GLN A 186 -27.40 -22.80 35.95
N ILE A 187 -28.37 -23.43 35.27
CA ILE A 187 -28.32 -23.61 33.81
C ILE A 187 -28.35 -22.25 33.10
N ALA A 188 -29.25 -21.33 33.48
CA ALA A 188 -29.32 -20.00 32.87
C ALA A 188 -28.04 -19.15 33.11
N GLU A 189 -27.41 -19.27 34.28
CA GLU A 189 -26.11 -18.64 34.58
C GLU A 189 -24.97 -19.22 33.73
N LEU A 190 -24.96 -20.54 33.51
CA LEU A 190 -24.00 -21.21 32.62
C LEU A 190 -24.25 -20.88 31.14
N GLU A 191 -25.50 -20.81 30.68
CA GLU A 191 -25.87 -20.39 29.32
C GLU A 191 -25.48 -18.93 29.07
N SER A 192 -25.65 -18.06 30.07
CA SER A 192 -25.20 -16.66 30.02
C SER A 192 -23.67 -16.56 29.89
N THR A 193 -22.91 -17.24 30.76
CA THR A 193 -21.43 -17.20 30.71
C THR A 193 -20.88 -17.81 29.42
N VAL A 194 -21.45 -18.92 28.93
CA VAL A 194 -21.11 -19.49 27.61
C VAL A 194 -21.43 -18.50 26.47
N SER A 195 -22.51 -17.73 26.57
CA SER A 195 -22.86 -16.72 25.57
C SER A 195 -21.91 -15.52 25.56
N HIS A 196 -21.43 -15.08 26.73
CA HIS A 196 -20.38 -14.05 26.84
C HIS A 196 -19.06 -14.56 26.24
N LEU A 197 -18.58 -15.74 26.65
CA LEU A 197 -17.35 -16.35 26.09
C LEU A 197 -17.42 -16.56 24.57
N ARG A 198 -18.60 -16.85 24.02
CA ARG A 198 -18.85 -16.90 22.56
C ARG A 198 -18.88 -15.52 21.88
N CYS A 199 -19.08 -14.44 22.62
CA CYS A 199 -18.89 -13.08 22.14
C CYS A 199 -17.40 -12.72 22.13
N ASP A 200 -16.74 -12.89 23.27
CA ASP A 200 -15.30 -12.61 23.45
C ASP A 200 -14.45 -13.36 22.44
N LEU A 201 -14.72 -14.65 22.21
CA LEU A 201 -14.02 -15.47 21.22
C LEU A 201 -14.20 -14.97 19.77
N ARG A 202 -15.39 -14.41 19.43
CA ARG A 202 -15.63 -13.81 18.11
C ARG A 202 -14.90 -12.48 17.96
N GLU A 203 -14.81 -11.69 19.01
CA GLU A 203 -14.08 -10.42 19.01
C GLU A 203 -12.57 -10.62 18.96
N VAL A 204 -12.02 -11.52 19.78
CA VAL A 204 -10.60 -11.93 19.73
C VAL A 204 -10.26 -12.49 18.34
N LYS A 205 -11.11 -13.34 17.76
CA LYS A 205 -10.90 -13.83 16.40
C LYS A 205 -10.89 -12.68 15.37
N LYS A 206 -11.87 -11.75 15.43
CA LYS A 206 -11.91 -10.59 14.54
C LYS A 206 -10.64 -9.73 14.64
N ILE A 207 -10.11 -9.53 15.86
CA ILE A 207 -8.86 -8.81 16.09
C ILE A 207 -7.66 -9.56 15.47
N GLN A 208 -7.63 -10.90 15.58
CA GLN A 208 -6.62 -11.73 14.93
C GLN A 208 -6.71 -11.69 13.39
N ASP A 209 -7.92 -11.82 12.84
CA ASP A 209 -8.18 -11.79 11.40
C ASP A 209 -7.76 -10.42 10.82
N ASN A 210 -8.21 -9.31 11.42
CA ASN A 210 -7.76 -7.94 11.06
C ASN A 210 -6.22 -7.79 11.09
N ARG A 211 -5.57 -8.28 12.15
CA ARG A 211 -4.10 -8.22 12.28
C ARG A 211 -3.38 -9.06 11.22
N SER A 212 -4.00 -10.16 10.78
CA SER A 212 -3.51 -10.98 9.66
C SER A 212 -3.59 -10.19 8.34
N GLU A 213 -4.71 -9.53 8.08
CA GLU A 213 -4.89 -8.65 6.91
C GLU A 213 -3.88 -7.49 6.88
N ASP A 214 -3.63 -6.82 8.00
CA ASP A 214 -2.64 -5.74 8.07
C ASP A 214 -1.19 -6.22 7.87
N MET A 215 -0.83 -7.41 8.37
CA MET A 215 0.49 -8.00 8.10
C MET A 215 0.63 -8.44 6.63
N ASN A 216 -0.44 -8.99 6.03
CA ASN A 216 -0.45 -9.33 4.60
C ASN A 216 -0.31 -8.08 3.72
N ARG A 217 -1.01 -6.97 4.05
CA ARG A 217 -0.87 -5.68 3.37
C ARG A 217 0.57 -5.13 3.44
N GLN A 218 1.25 -5.26 4.58
CA GLN A 218 2.66 -4.88 4.69
C GLN A 218 3.57 -5.77 3.82
N ILE A 219 3.30 -7.08 3.78
CA ILE A 219 4.04 -8.02 2.93
C ILE A 219 3.84 -7.68 1.44
N GLU A 220 2.62 -7.34 1.01
CA GLU A 220 2.33 -6.87 -0.35
C GLU A 220 3.08 -5.57 -0.68
N GLN A 221 3.09 -4.59 0.23
CA GLN A 221 3.84 -3.34 0.08
C GLN A 221 5.35 -3.60 -0.10
N PHE A 222 5.97 -4.39 0.77
CA PHE A 222 7.38 -4.76 0.62
C PHE A 222 7.66 -5.57 -0.66
N GLN A 223 6.71 -6.40 -1.14
CA GLN A 223 6.85 -7.08 -2.42
C GLN A 223 6.82 -6.12 -3.61
N CYS A 224 5.98 -5.07 -3.57
CA CYS A 224 5.98 -3.99 -4.56
C CYS A 224 7.31 -3.21 -4.54
N GLU A 225 7.78 -2.76 -3.37
CA GLU A 225 9.07 -2.06 -3.24
C GLU A 225 10.24 -2.91 -3.77
N ILE A 226 10.28 -4.20 -3.42
CA ILE A 226 11.27 -5.16 -3.91
C ILE A 226 11.18 -5.35 -5.44
N PHE A 227 9.99 -5.25 -6.03
CA PHE A 227 9.81 -5.32 -7.48
C PHE A 227 10.32 -4.06 -8.18
N GLU A 228 10.04 -2.87 -7.65
CA GLU A 228 10.52 -1.60 -8.19
C GLU A 228 12.06 -1.48 -8.12
N VAL A 229 12.65 -1.81 -6.97
CA VAL A 229 14.13 -1.84 -6.81
C VAL A 229 14.78 -2.87 -7.75
N LYS A 230 14.12 -3.99 -8.05
CA LYS A 230 14.59 -4.96 -9.07
C LYS A 230 14.51 -4.39 -10.48
N ARG A 231 13.41 -3.72 -10.84
CA ARG A 231 13.24 -3.03 -12.13
C ARG A 231 14.37 -2.02 -12.35
N GLU A 232 14.57 -1.13 -11.38
CA GLU A 232 15.58 -0.07 -11.44
C GLU A 232 17.00 -0.62 -11.51
N ARG A 233 17.33 -1.66 -10.73
CA ARG A 233 18.60 -2.40 -10.84
C ARG A 233 18.81 -2.98 -12.25
N ASP A 234 17.76 -3.51 -12.86
CA ASP A 234 17.85 -4.17 -14.18
C ASP A 234 17.81 -3.15 -15.34
N GLU A 235 17.33 -1.93 -15.11
CA GLU A 235 17.50 -0.77 -15.99
C GLU A 235 18.92 -0.19 -15.89
N LEU A 236 19.43 0.05 -14.68
CA LEU A 236 20.81 0.47 -14.43
C LEU A 236 21.82 -0.54 -14.98
N ARG A 237 21.53 -1.85 -14.92
CA ARG A 237 22.36 -2.89 -15.57
C ARG A 237 22.43 -2.70 -17.08
N LYS A 238 21.31 -2.46 -17.77
CA LYS A 238 21.30 -2.22 -19.24
C LYS A 238 22.07 -0.96 -19.60
N GLU A 239 21.98 0.09 -18.78
CA GLU A 239 22.76 1.32 -18.97
C GLU A 239 24.27 1.05 -18.79
N ILE A 240 24.66 0.33 -17.73
CA ILE A 240 26.06 -0.10 -17.51
C ILE A 240 26.57 -0.97 -18.67
N ASP A 241 25.79 -1.93 -19.15
CA ASP A 241 26.16 -2.78 -20.29
C ASP A 241 26.31 -1.93 -21.58
N THR A 242 25.45 -0.94 -21.79
CA THR A 242 25.51 0.01 -22.92
C THR A 242 26.75 0.91 -22.84
N GLN A 243 27.05 1.47 -21.65
CA GLN A 243 28.26 2.27 -21.43
C GLN A 243 29.54 1.44 -21.55
N ASN A 244 29.53 0.18 -21.08
CA ASN A 244 30.64 -0.76 -21.28
C ASN A 244 30.92 -1.02 -22.76
N ASN A 245 29.87 -1.21 -23.57
CA ASN A 245 30.01 -1.39 -25.02
C ASN A 245 30.58 -0.12 -25.69
N LEU A 246 30.13 1.07 -25.29
CA LEU A 246 30.69 2.34 -25.77
C LEU A 246 32.17 2.52 -25.37
N VAL A 247 32.54 2.15 -24.14
CA VAL A 247 33.93 2.17 -23.67
C VAL A 247 34.80 1.14 -24.42
N GLN A 248 34.26 -0.03 -24.78
CA GLN A 248 34.97 -0.99 -25.63
C GLN A 248 35.18 -0.45 -27.04
N GLN A 249 34.18 0.17 -27.65
CA GLN A 249 34.31 0.82 -28.96
C GLN A 249 35.37 1.94 -28.93
N LEU A 250 35.30 2.85 -27.96
CA LEU A 250 36.28 3.93 -27.80
C LEU A 250 37.71 3.41 -27.56
N ARG A 251 37.88 2.24 -26.93
CA ARG A 251 39.19 1.58 -26.80
C ARG A 251 39.69 1.03 -28.13
N ILE A 252 38.83 0.42 -28.94
CA ILE A 252 39.16 -0.04 -30.30
C ILE A 252 39.55 1.17 -31.17
N ASP A 253 38.77 2.25 -31.13
CA ASP A 253 39.04 3.47 -31.89
C ASP A 253 40.34 4.14 -31.44
N TYR A 254 40.63 4.18 -30.13
CA TYR A 254 41.92 4.64 -29.61
C TYR A 254 43.09 3.80 -30.14
N CYS A 255 43.00 2.47 -30.06
CA CYS A 255 44.05 1.57 -30.58
C CYS A 255 44.27 1.77 -32.08
N ASN A 256 43.20 1.93 -32.86
CA ASN A 256 43.27 2.22 -34.30
C ASN A 256 43.98 3.57 -34.55
N VAL A 257 43.69 4.61 -33.77
CA VAL A 257 44.38 5.91 -33.88
C VAL A 257 45.86 5.81 -33.46
N GLU A 258 46.17 5.04 -32.42
CA GLU A 258 47.55 4.81 -31.95
C GLU A 258 48.39 4.04 -32.98
N GLU A 259 47.82 3.02 -33.63
CA GLU A 259 48.46 2.29 -34.73
C GLU A 259 48.64 3.18 -35.98
N ASN A 260 47.62 3.96 -36.39
CA ASN A 260 47.76 4.91 -37.49
C ASN A 260 48.82 5.99 -37.19
N LEU A 261 48.89 6.48 -35.95
CA LEU A 261 49.92 7.42 -35.50
C LEU A 261 51.31 6.79 -35.51
N LYS A 262 51.43 5.49 -35.19
CA LYS A 262 52.70 4.75 -35.30
C LYS A 262 53.11 4.61 -36.78
N ILE A 263 52.20 4.21 -37.66
CA ILE A 263 52.42 4.12 -39.11
C ILE A 263 52.88 5.47 -39.69
N GLU A 264 52.28 6.59 -39.27
CA GLU A 264 52.74 7.92 -39.69
C GLU A 264 54.08 8.33 -39.07
N LYS A 265 54.37 7.97 -37.81
CA LYS A 265 55.70 8.17 -37.23
C LYS A 265 56.78 7.41 -38.01
N ASP A 266 56.50 6.17 -38.41
CA ASP A 266 57.41 5.31 -39.17
C ASP A 266 57.60 5.83 -40.61
N LYS A 267 56.53 6.26 -41.30
CA LYS A 267 56.64 6.97 -42.60
C LYS A 267 57.47 8.25 -42.48
N ASN A 268 57.21 9.06 -41.46
CA ASN A 268 57.98 10.29 -41.22
C ASN A 268 59.43 10.01 -40.84
N GLN A 269 59.74 8.88 -40.19
CA GLN A 269 61.11 8.43 -39.99
C GLN A 269 61.78 8.08 -41.32
N GLN A 270 61.13 7.27 -42.17
CA GLN A 270 61.65 6.97 -43.51
C GLN A 270 61.87 8.24 -44.35
N LEU A 271 61.03 9.27 -44.21
CA LEU A 271 61.23 10.56 -44.87
C LEU A 271 62.42 11.33 -44.30
N ARG A 272 62.66 11.29 -42.98
CA ARG A 272 63.88 11.84 -42.35
C ARG A 272 65.14 11.07 -42.79
N ASP A 273 65.08 9.76 -42.90
CA ASP A 273 66.20 8.91 -43.32
C ASP A 273 66.54 9.16 -44.80
N ARG A 274 65.53 9.24 -45.67
CA ARG A 274 65.70 9.67 -47.08
C ARG A 274 66.21 11.09 -47.17
N GLY A 275 65.72 12.01 -46.34
CA GLY A 275 66.22 13.39 -46.28
C GLY A 275 67.70 13.44 -45.88
N THR A 276 68.10 12.66 -44.87
CA THR A 276 69.48 12.54 -44.41
C THR A 276 70.38 11.91 -45.49
N SER A 277 69.92 10.85 -46.16
CA SER A 277 70.61 10.23 -47.29
C SER A 277 70.77 11.19 -48.48
N ASN A 278 69.72 11.96 -48.80
CA ASN A 278 69.77 12.99 -49.83
C ASN A 278 70.74 14.12 -49.46
N CYS A 279 70.77 14.57 -48.21
CA CYS A 279 71.77 15.52 -47.72
C CYS A 279 73.19 14.95 -47.87
N ILE A 280 73.44 13.70 -47.47
CA ILE A 280 74.75 13.03 -47.65
C ILE A 280 75.13 12.94 -49.13
N ASN A 281 74.17 12.63 -50.03
CA ASN A 281 74.42 12.60 -51.47
C ASN A 281 74.72 13.99 -52.04
N VAL A 282 74.05 15.05 -51.56
CA VAL A 282 74.37 16.44 -51.91
C VAL A 282 75.74 16.85 -51.33
N GLU A 283 76.11 16.41 -50.13
CA GLU A 283 77.43 16.62 -49.53
C GLU A 283 78.53 15.91 -50.32
N ASN A 284 78.25 14.72 -50.85
CA ASN A 284 79.15 13.97 -51.74
C ASN A 284 79.30 14.67 -53.08
N MET A 285 78.20 15.06 -53.74
CA MET A 285 78.23 15.81 -55.01
C MET A 285 78.90 17.19 -54.86
N LYS A 286 78.73 17.86 -53.72
CA LYS A 286 79.52 19.07 -53.38
C LYS A 286 81.01 18.75 -53.28
N ARG A 287 81.41 17.71 -52.53
CA ARG A 287 82.83 17.31 -52.45
C ARG A 287 83.43 16.88 -53.79
N GLU A 288 82.66 16.26 -54.68
CA GLU A 288 83.10 15.98 -56.05
C GLU A 288 83.23 17.27 -56.88
N LEU A 289 82.27 18.19 -56.78
CA LEU A 289 82.32 19.50 -57.43
C LEU A 289 83.50 20.33 -56.92
N ASP A 290 83.75 20.36 -55.62
CA ASP A 290 84.87 21.07 -54.98
C ASP A 290 86.21 20.42 -55.35
N SER A 291 86.28 19.09 -55.43
CA SER A 291 87.44 18.37 -55.96
C SER A 291 87.72 18.74 -57.42
N LYS A 292 86.67 18.81 -58.26
CA LYS A 292 86.78 19.26 -59.65
C LYS A 292 87.10 20.76 -59.77
N ASN A 293 86.63 21.60 -58.85
CA ASN A 293 87.00 23.00 -58.75
C ASN A 293 88.49 23.16 -58.36
N MET A 294 89.02 22.33 -57.45
CA MET A 294 90.45 22.30 -57.15
C MET A 294 91.29 21.76 -58.31
N GLU A 295 90.78 20.80 -59.08
CA GLU A 295 91.44 20.30 -60.29
C GLU A 295 91.45 21.35 -61.42
N ILE A 296 90.33 22.07 -61.62
CA ILE A 296 90.24 23.23 -62.50
C ILE A 296 91.20 24.33 -62.03
N HIS A 297 91.22 24.66 -60.75
CA HIS A 297 92.12 25.70 -60.22
C HIS A 297 93.59 25.30 -60.31
N ARG A 298 93.92 24.00 -60.18
CA ARG A 298 95.26 23.46 -60.46
C ARG A 298 95.61 23.58 -61.94
N LEU A 299 94.69 23.25 -62.84
CA LEU A 299 94.89 23.40 -64.29
C LEU A 299 95.07 24.87 -64.67
N ASP A 300 94.28 25.79 -64.09
CA ASP A 300 94.39 27.23 -64.30
C ASP A 300 95.71 27.80 -63.73
N CYS A 301 96.17 27.32 -62.57
CA CYS A 301 97.51 27.62 -62.08
C CYS A 301 98.58 27.16 -63.08
N HIS A 302 98.49 25.94 -63.64
CA HIS A 302 99.40 25.47 -64.69
C HIS A 302 99.31 26.30 -65.98
N LEU A 303 98.11 26.75 -66.36
CA LEU A 303 97.86 27.59 -67.53
C LEU A 303 98.48 28.98 -67.33
N ASN A 304 98.41 29.53 -66.11
CA ASN A 304 99.10 30.77 -65.74
C ASN A 304 100.62 30.58 -65.67
N THR A 305 101.15 29.45 -65.17
CA THR A 305 102.60 29.15 -65.24
C THR A 305 103.09 29.06 -66.69
N LEU A 306 102.37 28.35 -67.57
CA LEU A 306 102.69 28.30 -69.01
C LEU A 306 102.63 29.68 -69.68
N LYS A 307 101.66 30.50 -69.29
CA LYS A 307 101.53 31.89 -69.76
C LYS A 307 102.70 32.76 -69.26
N GLU A 308 103.13 32.60 -68.01
CA GLU A 308 104.32 33.24 -67.45
C GLU A 308 105.62 32.75 -68.12
N GLU A 309 105.73 31.46 -68.45
CA GLU A 309 106.86 30.92 -69.22
C GLU A 309 106.91 31.48 -70.66
N CYS A 310 105.77 31.59 -71.34
CA CYS A 310 105.69 32.24 -72.66
C CYS A 310 105.99 33.75 -72.59
N GLN A 311 105.48 34.45 -71.57
CA GLN A 311 105.79 35.85 -71.28
C GLN A 311 107.29 36.04 -71.05
N HIS A 312 107.91 35.18 -70.23
CA HIS A 312 109.33 35.24 -69.89
C HIS A 312 110.24 34.88 -71.09
N GLN A 313 109.83 33.94 -71.95
CA GLN A 313 110.53 33.68 -73.23
C GLN A 313 110.51 34.91 -74.15
N LEU A 314 109.37 35.61 -74.26
CA LEU A 314 109.24 36.82 -75.07
C LEU A 314 110.14 37.96 -74.54
N GLU A 315 110.17 38.14 -73.21
CA GLU A 315 111.03 39.12 -72.53
C GLU A 315 112.52 38.78 -72.67
N CYS A 316 112.90 37.50 -72.62
CA CYS A 316 114.27 37.06 -72.86
C CYS A 316 114.75 37.33 -74.29
N GLN A 317 113.88 37.18 -75.30
CA GLN A 317 114.21 37.54 -76.68
C GLN A 317 114.39 39.06 -76.86
N LEU A 318 113.52 39.87 -76.26
CA LEU A 318 113.64 41.34 -76.25
C LEU A 318 114.93 41.82 -75.57
N ALA A 319 115.36 41.16 -74.49
CA ALA A 319 116.61 41.48 -73.79
C ALA A 319 117.87 41.17 -74.64
N ALA A 320 117.82 40.16 -75.51
CA ALA A 320 118.90 39.84 -76.44
C ALA A 320 119.02 40.87 -77.57
N GLU A 321 117.89 41.24 -78.19
CA GLU A 321 117.86 42.29 -79.23
C GLU A 321 118.31 43.65 -78.69
N LYS A 322 117.96 44.01 -77.45
CA LYS A 322 118.36 45.29 -76.86
C LYS A 322 119.89 45.42 -76.74
N LYS A 323 120.58 44.35 -76.33
CA LYS A 323 122.05 44.30 -76.30
C LYS A 323 122.69 44.28 -77.69
N ARG A 324 121.98 43.79 -78.72
CA ARG A 324 122.42 43.86 -80.12
C ARG A 324 122.41 45.31 -80.64
N ASN A 325 121.39 46.09 -80.30
CA ASN A 325 121.31 47.51 -80.67
C ASN A 325 122.33 48.38 -79.91
N GLU A 326 122.57 48.15 -78.62
CA GLU A 326 123.62 48.85 -77.84
C GLU A 326 125.05 48.63 -78.39
N ALA A 327 125.28 47.50 -79.09
CA ALA A 327 126.53 47.26 -79.82
C ALA A 327 126.55 47.97 -81.19
N GLN A 328 125.41 48.05 -81.87
CA GLN A 328 125.26 48.73 -83.16
C GLN A 328 125.56 50.24 -83.05
N GLU A 329 125.00 50.92 -82.03
CA GLU A 329 125.18 52.37 -81.84
C GLU A 329 126.64 52.78 -81.59
N LYS A 330 127.45 51.93 -80.92
CA LYS A 330 128.89 52.17 -80.73
C LYS A 330 129.71 52.09 -82.03
N ILE A 331 129.24 51.33 -83.02
CA ILE A 331 129.83 51.31 -84.35
C ILE A 331 129.43 52.57 -85.12
N THR A 332 128.18 53.02 -84.98
CA THR A 332 127.70 54.28 -85.57
C THR A 332 128.42 55.51 -85.02
N SER A 333 128.76 55.57 -83.73
CA SER A 333 129.52 56.70 -83.18
C SER A 333 130.93 56.79 -83.79
N LEU A 334 131.64 55.67 -83.95
CA LEU A 334 132.99 55.64 -84.54
C LEU A 334 132.98 55.97 -86.04
N LEU A 335 131.92 55.59 -86.77
CA LEU A 335 131.71 56.05 -88.15
C LEU A 335 131.56 57.58 -88.21
N SER A 336 130.80 58.20 -87.29
CA SER A 336 130.59 59.64 -87.29
C SER A 336 131.86 60.47 -87.00
N GLU A 337 132.82 59.91 -86.26
CA GLU A 337 134.16 60.52 -86.07
C GLU A 337 135.02 60.38 -87.33
N HIS A 338 135.00 59.22 -87.98
CA HIS A 338 135.73 58.98 -89.23
C HIS A 338 135.16 59.84 -90.38
N GLU A 339 133.85 60.05 -90.44
CA GLU A 339 133.21 60.93 -91.43
C GLU A 339 133.55 62.40 -91.16
N ARG A 340 133.57 62.87 -89.90
CA ARG A 340 134.03 64.23 -89.56
C ARG A 340 135.47 64.51 -90.00
N PHE A 341 136.36 63.54 -89.84
CA PHE A 341 137.75 63.67 -90.32
C PHE A 341 137.81 63.73 -91.86
N ASN A 342 137.03 62.90 -92.55
CA ASN A 342 136.97 62.87 -94.01
C ASN A 342 136.33 64.16 -94.59
N GLU A 343 135.32 64.73 -93.93
CA GLU A 343 134.64 65.95 -94.36
C GLU A 343 135.54 67.20 -94.25
N GLN A 344 136.41 67.26 -93.24
CA GLN A 344 137.49 68.27 -93.17
C GLN A 344 138.49 68.10 -94.32
N HIS A 345 138.80 66.86 -94.70
CA HIS A 345 139.67 66.57 -95.84
C HIS A 345 139.05 66.99 -97.18
N CYS A 346 137.74 66.74 -97.38
CA CYS A 346 137.00 67.18 -98.58
C CYS A 346 136.97 68.70 -98.73
N LYS A 347 136.79 69.47 -97.64
CA LYS A 347 136.82 70.93 -97.67
C LYS A 347 138.19 71.49 -98.11
N MET A 348 139.27 70.78 -97.78
CA MET A 348 140.63 71.08 -98.28
C MET A 348 140.77 70.78 -99.79
N VAL A 349 140.14 69.70 -100.28
CA VAL A 349 140.09 69.35 -101.70
C VAL A 349 139.26 70.35 -102.52
N GLU A 350 138.21 70.96 -101.95
CA GLU A 350 137.42 71.99 -102.63
C GLU A 350 138.20 73.31 -102.84
N GLU A 351 139.08 73.72 -101.92
CA GLU A 351 139.98 74.87 -102.14
C GLU A 351 141.04 74.56 -103.21
N LEU A 352 141.60 73.36 -103.18
CA LEU A 352 142.56 72.89 -104.19
C LEU A 352 141.90 72.78 -105.59
N SER A 353 140.61 72.41 -105.63
CA SER A 353 139.79 72.39 -106.84
C SER A 353 139.47 73.80 -107.35
N ARG A 354 139.22 74.78 -106.47
CA ARG A 354 139.11 76.21 -106.86
C ARG A 354 140.42 76.73 -107.47
N LYS A 355 141.59 76.30 -106.97
CA LYS A 355 142.89 76.58 -107.59
C LYS A 355 143.03 75.93 -108.97
N LYS A 356 142.65 74.65 -109.13
CA LYS A 356 142.65 73.95 -110.42
C LYS A 356 141.74 74.61 -111.47
N GLN A 357 140.58 75.10 -111.06
CA GLN A 357 139.61 75.80 -111.93
C GLN A 357 140.05 77.21 -112.35
N GLN A 358 141.16 77.74 -111.83
CA GLN A 358 141.84 78.92 -112.39
C GLN A 358 142.83 78.58 -113.52
N LEU A 359 143.19 77.30 -113.71
CA LEU A 359 144.12 76.84 -114.74
C LEU A 359 143.37 76.30 -115.98
N GLU A 360 142.41 75.39 -115.80
CA GLU A 360 141.66 74.78 -116.92
C GLU A 360 140.75 75.76 -117.68
N LYS A 361 140.54 76.98 -117.16
CA LYS A 361 139.93 78.08 -117.93
C LYS A 361 140.81 78.62 -119.07
N ALA A 362 142.05 78.16 -119.20
CA ALA A 362 142.94 78.48 -120.32
C ALA A 362 142.91 77.46 -121.47
N GLU A 363 142.41 76.23 -121.25
CA GLU A 363 142.75 75.05 -122.09
C GLU A 363 141.54 74.34 -122.74
N ALA A 364 140.41 75.06 -122.88
CA ALA A 364 139.28 74.63 -123.71
C ALA A 364 138.46 75.83 -124.24
N CYS A 365 139.01 77.05 -124.30
CA CYS A 365 139.75 77.47 -125.50
C CYS A 365 140.62 76.38 -126.14
N ILE A 366 140.28 75.96 -127.37
CA ILE A 366 141.02 75.00 -128.21
C ILE A 366 141.01 73.57 -127.58
N THR A 367 140.07 72.66 -127.89
CA THR A 367 139.48 72.37 -129.21
C THR A 367 137.98 71.98 -129.23
N GLN A 368 137.13 72.92 -129.69
CA GLN A 368 135.89 72.68 -130.49
C GLN A 368 134.64 72.10 -129.74
N MET A 369 133.42 72.11 -130.35
CA MET A 369 132.08 72.04 -129.67
C MET A 369 131.20 70.79 -130.03
N LYS A 370 130.09 70.48 -129.27
CA LYS A 370 128.91 69.54 -129.49
C LYS A 370 128.88 68.16 -128.74
N GLU A 371 127.77 67.42 -128.46
CA GLU A 371 126.32 67.67 -128.14
C GLU A 371 125.50 66.35 -127.81
N LYS A 372 124.24 66.44 -127.30
CA LYS A 372 123.12 65.41 -127.27
C LYS A 372 123.24 64.15 -126.33
N GLU A 373 122.23 63.30 -126.00
CA GLU A 373 120.75 63.14 -126.25
C GLU A 373 119.99 62.51 -125.01
N LYS A 374 118.78 61.89 -125.12
CA LYS A 374 117.94 61.34 -124.00
C LYS A 374 116.84 60.29 -124.38
N CYS A 375 115.69 60.22 -123.66
CA CYS A 375 114.63 59.17 -123.68
C CYS A 375 113.19 59.74 -123.71
N SER A 376 112.25 58.99 -124.34
CA SER A 376 110.79 59.26 -124.56
C SER A 376 110.14 58.01 -125.22
N GLU A 377 108.83 57.70 -125.34
CA GLU A 377 107.49 57.95 -124.70
C GLU A 377 106.42 57.17 -125.55
N ALA A 378 105.19 56.78 -125.16
CA ALA A 378 104.53 56.63 -123.85
C ALA A 378 103.20 55.77 -123.80
N GLU A 379 102.56 55.38 -124.92
CA GLU A 379 101.08 55.15 -124.96
C GLU A 379 100.54 53.69 -125.13
N THR A 380 99.20 53.57 -125.02
CA THR A 380 98.28 52.48 -125.49
C THR A 380 98.11 51.19 -124.68
N CYS A 381 97.03 51.15 -123.87
CA CYS A 381 96.30 49.93 -123.54
C CYS A 381 94.94 49.90 -124.28
N ASP A 382 94.20 51.01 -124.23
CA ASP A 382 92.86 51.17 -124.82
C ASP A 382 92.86 51.58 -126.30
N LYS A 383 93.67 50.91 -127.13
CA LYS A 383 93.63 51.06 -128.60
C LYS A 383 93.99 49.76 -129.34
N ASN A 384 93.04 48.89 -129.68
CA ASN A 384 91.60 48.95 -129.40
C ASN A 384 90.97 47.58 -129.67
N LYS A 385 90.05 47.08 -128.81
CA LYS A 385 89.12 46.01 -129.22
C LYS A 385 88.24 46.50 -130.38
N LEU A 386 87.83 47.77 -130.29
CA LEU A 386 87.25 48.61 -131.35
C LEU A 386 88.20 48.91 -132.54
N GLN A 387 89.22 48.09 -132.81
CA GLN A 387 90.04 48.17 -134.02
C GLN A 387 90.10 46.84 -134.78
N MET A 388 89.94 45.70 -134.11
CA MET A 388 89.41 44.51 -134.80
C MET A 388 87.93 44.70 -135.15
N GLU A 389 87.18 45.41 -134.30
CA GLU A 389 85.82 45.89 -134.59
C GLU A 389 85.77 47.25 -135.36
N LEU A 390 86.94 47.82 -135.74
CA LEU A 390 87.04 48.75 -136.89
C LEU A 390 87.45 48.02 -138.19
N GLU A 391 87.48 46.69 -138.11
CA GLU A 391 86.67 45.82 -138.96
C GLU A 391 87.11 45.63 -140.43
N GLU A 392 86.80 44.43 -140.92
CA GLU A 392 85.92 44.19 -142.08
C GLU A 392 85.47 45.43 -142.89
N LYS A 393 84.97 46.51 -142.29
CA LYS A 393 84.61 47.80 -142.92
C LYS A 393 85.76 48.43 -143.69
N ILE A 394 86.94 48.55 -143.09
CA ILE A 394 88.13 49.04 -143.81
C ILE A 394 88.55 48.01 -144.86
N ARG A 395 88.38 46.71 -144.61
CA ARG A 395 88.58 45.65 -145.62
C ARG A 395 87.55 45.66 -146.76
N GLN A 396 86.37 46.23 -146.54
CA GLN A 396 85.27 46.37 -147.49
C GLN A 396 85.44 47.67 -148.32
N ILE A 397 85.91 48.75 -147.70
CA ILE A 397 86.27 50.01 -148.36
C ILE A 397 87.59 49.85 -149.14
N HIS A 398 88.60 49.14 -148.62
CA HIS A 398 89.82 48.88 -149.38
C HIS A 398 89.59 47.89 -150.54
N LYS A 399 88.56 47.04 -150.50
CA LYS A 399 88.09 46.32 -151.71
C LYS A 399 87.54 47.25 -152.80
N MET A 400 87.04 48.44 -152.44
CA MET A 400 86.72 49.50 -153.40
C MET A 400 87.97 50.30 -153.81
N LYS A 401 88.93 50.51 -152.90
CA LYS A 401 90.19 51.21 -153.22
C LYS A 401 91.16 50.38 -154.08
N VAL A 402 91.19 49.06 -153.94
CA VAL A 402 91.91 48.17 -154.88
C VAL A 402 91.26 48.22 -156.28
N ALA A 403 89.95 48.51 -156.36
CA ALA A 403 89.30 48.80 -157.64
C ALA A 403 89.58 50.23 -158.17
N GLU A 404 90.02 51.16 -157.32
CA GLU A 404 90.49 52.51 -157.69
C GLU A 404 91.95 52.47 -158.16
N GLU A 405 92.86 51.82 -157.43
CA GLU A 405 94.25 51.61 -157.85
C GLU A 405 94.34 50.72 -159.10
N SER A 406 93.46 49.72 -159.26
CA SER A 406 93.33 48.97 -160.52
C SER A 406 92.87 49.84 -161.70
N ILE A 407 92.26 51.02 -161.48
CA ILE A 407 91.98 52.02 -162.52
C ILE A 407 93.20 52.92 -162.75
N CYS A 408 93.97 53.26 -161.71
CA CYS A 408 95.25 53.96 -161.86
C CYS A 408 96.27 53.13 -162.66
N ASP A 409 96.38 51.83 -162.41
CA ASP A 409 97.19 50.89 -163.19
C ASP A 409 96.79 50.92 -164.67
N GLN A 410 95.48 50.94 -164.97
CA GLN A 410 94.96 51.08 -166.34
C GLN A 410 95.31 52.44 -166.98
N PHE A 411 95.46 53.51 -166.20
CA PHE A 411 95.87 54.82 -166.70
C PHE A 411 97.39 54.95 -166.91
N GLU A 412 98.25 54.40 -166.05
CA GLU A 412 99.70 54.41 -166.31
C GLU A 412 100.13 53.33 -167.32
N GLU A 413 99.37 52.25 -167.49
CA GLU A 413 99.52 51.39 -168.68
C GLU A 413 99.09 52.12 -169.97
N ALA A 414 98.09 53.02 -169.90
CA ALA A 414 97.74 53.90 -171.03
C ALA A 414 98.82 54.97 -171.31
N ILE A 415 99.49 55.50 -170.28
CA ILE A 415 100.68 56.37 -170.46
C ILE A 415 101.84 55.60 -171.08
N SER A 416 102.06 54.35 -170.66
CA SER A 416 103.04 53.43 -171.28
C SER A 416 102.74 53.18 -172.77
N ARG A 417 101.47 53.21 -173.18
CA ARG A 417 101.05 53.15 -174.59
C ARG A 417 101.22 54.49 -175.32
N LEU A 418 100.96 55.62 -174.67
CA LEU A 418 101.13 56.96 -175.27
C LEU A 418 102.59 57.38 -175.45
N GLN A 419 103.49 57.14 -174.49
CA GLN A 419 104.92 57.36 -174.71
C GLN A 419 105.53 56.36 -175.71
N LYS A 420 104.91 55.20 -175.93
CA LYS A 420 105.27 54.32 -177.05
C LYS A 420 104.81 54.87 -178.41
N ILE A 421 103.65 55.52 -178.49
CA ILE A 421 103.25 56.32 -179.66
C ILE A 421 104.17 57.55 -179.87
N GLN A 422 104.89 57.97 -178.81
CA GLN A 422 105.95 58.99 -178.90
C GLN A 422 107.35 58.43 -179.26
N LEU A 423 107.57 57.10 -179.17
CA LEU A 423 108.77 56.41 -179.69
C LEU A 423 108.87 56.60 -181.21
N GLU A 424 107.73 56.44 -181.89
CA GLU A 424 107.65 56.33 -183.35
C GLU A 424 107.86 57.67 -184.08
N ASN A 425 107.77 58.81 -183.39
CA ASN A 425 108.05 60.14 -183.96
C ASN A 425 109.52 60.58 -183.90
N GLU A 426 110.32 60.15 -182.91
CA GLU A 426 111.74 60.52 -182.84
C GLU A 426 112.68 59.47 -183.45
N SER A 427 112.29 58.20 -183.48
CA SER A 427 113.02 57.15 -184.22
C SER A 427 113.21 57.54 -185.69
N LEU A 428 112.11 57.93 -186.35
CA LEU A 428 112.09 58.43 -187.74
C LEU A 428 112.85 59.77 -187.95
N LYS A 429 113.20 60.48 -186.89
CA LYS A 429 113.82 61.81 -186.97
C LYS A 429 115.34 61.76 -186.93
N ASN A 430 115.93 60.83 -186.17
CA ASN A 430 117.39 60.66 -186.11
C ASN A 430 117.94 59.79 -187.26
N GLU A 431 117.08 59.01 -187.92
CA GLU A 431 117.31 58.43 -189.27
C GLU A 431 117.77 59.47 -190.32
N LEU A 432 117.46 60.76 -190.08
CA LEU A 432 117.79 61.87 -190.96
C LEU A 432 119.25 62.37 -190.79
N TYR A 433 119.85 62.24 -189.60
CA TYR A 433 121.19 62.79 -189.31
C TYR A 433 122.34 61.85 -189.73
N GLU A 434 122.08 60.53 -189.76
CA GLU A 434 122.91 59.45 -190.33
C GLU A 434 123.72 59.90 -191.57
N LYS A 435 123.03 60.55 -192.51
CA LYS A 435 123.54 60.99 -193.83
C LYS A 435 124.76 61.92 -193.77
N THR A 436 125.09 62.51 -192.62
CA THR A 436 125.90 63.73 -192.55
C THR A 436 127.40 63.49 -192.48
N LYS A 437 127.89 62.48 -191.75
CA LYS A 437 129.31 62.40 -191.36
C LYS A 437 130.12 61.21 -191.88
N MET A 438 129.72 60.70 -193.04
CA MET A 438 130.60 60.00 -193.99
C MET A 438 131.84 60.79 -194.46
N LEU A 439 132.00 62.06 -194.04
CA LEU A 439 132.60 63.10 -194.89
C LEU A 439 134.07 63.45 -194.59
N SER A 440 134.50 63.45 -193.32
CA SER A 440 135.81 64.02 -192.93
C SER A 440 136.97 63.04 -193.17
N VAL A 441 137.31 62.89 -194.45
CA VAL A 441 138.45 62.14 -195.03
C VAL A 441 139.42 63.11 -195.75
N LEU A 442 139.07 64.41 -195.78
CA LEU A 442 139.79 65.55 -196.32
C LEU A 442 140.06 66.56 -195.20
#